data_AF-A0A820MMM2-F1
#
_entry.id   AF-A0A820MMM2-F1
#
_cell.length_a   1.000
_cell.length_b   1.000
_cell.length_c   1.000
_cell.angle_alpha   90.00
_cell.angle_beta   90.00
_cell.angle_gamma   90.00
#
_symmetry.space_group_name_H-M   'P 1'
#
loop_
_entity.id
_entity.type
_entity.pdbx_description
1 polymer ?
#
loop_
_entity_poly.entity_id
_entity_poly.type
_entity_poly.pdbx_seq_one_letter_code
_entity_poly.pdbx_strand_id
1 'polypeptide(L)'
;MVGFDAKNITNLDSKYKCSDCSLILCNPIQLTACGHRFCHSCFLNLNQTRITCSQCQIQTPSDQTLIDPAFNNEMQALPITCSYCNWTDTL
;
A
#
# COMPACT_ATOMS: atom_id res chain seq x y z
N MET A 1 10.61 -0.81 14.43
CA MET A 1 9.98 -1.07 13.12
C MET A 1 10.09 0.23 12.34
N VAL A 2 11.06 0.33 11.45
CA VAL A 2 11.38 1.57 10.73
C VAL A 2 10.60 1.51 9.42
N GLY A 3 9.66 2.43 9.21
CA GLY A 3 9.01 2.57 7.91
C GLY A 3 10.08 2.98 6.90
N PHE A 4 10.27 2.19 5.85
CA PHE A 4 11.21 2.53 4.79
C PHE A 4 10.72 3.81 4.09
N ASP A 5 11.47 4.90 4.24
CA ASP A 5 11.31 6.13 3.48
C ASP A 5 11.67 5.85 2.01
N ALA A 6 10.72 5.28 1.28
CA ALA A 6 10.84 4.93 -0.13
C ALA A 6 10.77 6.15 -1.07
N LYS A 7 11.45 7.24 -0.68
CA LYS A 7 11.51 8.47 -1.48
C LYS A 7 12.31 8.31 -2.79
N ASN A 8 12.96 7.16 -3.02
CA ASN A 8 13.83 6.98 -4.18
C ASN A 8 13.68 5.65 -4.92
N ILE A 9 12.48 5.06 -4.91
CA ILE A 9 12.11 4.11 -5.96
C ILE A 9 11.50 4.93 -7.10
N THR A 10 12.36 5.53 -7.92
CA THR A 10 11.98 6.44 -9.01
C THR A 10 11.12 5.79 -10.09
N ASN A 11 10.90 4.47 -10.03
CA ASN A 11 10.03 3.73 -10.95
C ASN A 11 9.16 2.68 -10.24
N LEU A 12 8.69 2.96 -9.02
CA LEU A 12 7.73 2.04 -8.40
C LEU A 12 6.37 2.17 -9.07
N ASP A 13 5.90 1.05 -9.64
CA ASP A 13 4.58 0.93 -10.24
C ASP A 13 3.50 1.39 -9.23
N SER A 14 2.54 2.17 -9.73
CA SER A 14 1.43 2.72 -8.98
C SER A 14 0.65 1.64 -8.21
N LYS A 15 0.69 0.39 -8.68
CA LYS A 15 0.06 -0.75 -7.98
C LYS A 15 0.59 -0.99 -6.56
N TYR A 16 1.82 -0.57 -6.25
CA TYR A 16 2.44 -0.71 -4.93
C TYR A 16 2.27 0.52 -4.03
N LYS A 17 1.53 1.54 -4.50
CA LYS A 17 1.30 2.77 -3.76
C LYS A 17 -0.05 2.74 -3.05
N CYS A 18 -0.07 3.26 -1.84
CA CYS A 18 -1.28 3.43 -1.07
C CYS A 18 -2.17 4.48 -1.71
N SER A 19 -3.45 4.15 -1.86
CA SER A 19 -4.43 5.08 -2.42
C SER A 19 -4.67 6.31 -1.52
N ASP A 20 -4.40 6.19 -0.22
CA ASP A 20 -4.59 7.24 0.79
C ASP A 20 -3.31 8.08 0.98
N CYS A 21 -2.23 7.48 1.49
CA CYS A 21 -1.01 8.23 1.80
C CYS A 21 -0.04 8.38 0.62
N SER A 22 -0.30 7.74 -0.53
CA SER A 22 0.59 7.72 -1.72
C SER A 22 2.02 7.20 -1.49
N LEU A 23 2.28 6.61 -0.31
CA LEU A 23 3.52 5.92 0.02
C LEU A 23 3.45 4.45 -0.40
N ILE A 24 4.56 3.72 -0.27
CA ILE A 24 4.57 2.26 -0.46
C ILE A 24 3.56 1.61 0.50
N LEU A 25 2.79 0.65 -0.03
CA LEU A 25 1.83 -0.12 0.75
C LEU A 25 2.54 -0.91 1.85
N CYS A 26 2.17 -0.70 3.10
CA CYS A 26 2.57 -1.55 4.22
C CYS A 26 1.37 -2.39 4.67
N ASN A 27 1.49 -3.71 4.59
CA ASN A 27 0.40 -4.67 4.81
C ASN A 27 -0.87 -4.27 4.04
N PRO A 28 -0.83 -4.26 2.69
CA PRO A 28 -1.94 -3.84 1.84
C PRO A 28 -3.25 -4.57 2.13
N ILE A 29 -4.31 -3.77 2.22
CA ILE A 29 -5.70 -4.19 2.20
C ILE A 29 -6.32 -3.70 0.90
N GLN A 30 -6.95 -4.60 0.15
CA GLN A 30 -7.63 -4.28 -1.10
C GLN A 30 -9.13 -4.14 -0.89
N LEU A 31 -9.72 -3.05 -1.38
CA LEU A 31 -11.18 -2.90 -1.43
C LEU A 31 -11.74 -3.78 -2.56
N THR A 32 -12.70 -4.66 -2.27
CA THR A 32 -13.21 -5.59 -3.30
C THR A 32 -14.10 -4.88 -4.35
N ALA A 33 -14.77 -3.78 -3.99
CA ALA A 33 -15.66 -3.07 -4.91
C ALA A 33 -14.92 -2.28 -6.00
N CYS A 34 -13.66 -1.87 -5.76
CA CYS A 34 -12.90 -1.06 -6.73
C CYS A 34 -11.47 -1.58 -7.01
N GLY A 35 -10.97 -2.57 -6.27
CA GLY A 35 -9.63 -3.14 -6.46
C GLY A 35 -8.47 -2.27 -5.98
N HIS A 36 -8.73 -1.11 -5.37
CA HIS A 36 -7.69 -0.21 -4.87
C HIS A 36 -7.15 -0.66 -3.51
N ARG A 37 -5.85 -0.47 -3.30
CA ARG A 37 -5.12 -0.94 -2.12
C ARG A 37 -4.78 0.21 -1.16
N PHE A 38 -4.81 -0.10 0.14
CA PHE A 38 -4.53 0.80 1.25
C PHE A 38 -3.56 0.14 2.23
N CYS A 39 -2.74 0.93 2.94
CA CYS A 39 -1.98 0.38 4.06
C CYS A 39 -2.94 -0.04 5.17
N HIS A 40 -2.62 -1.10 5.91
CA HIS A 40 -3.44 -1.54 7.04
C HIS A 40 -3.66 -0.39 8.06
N SER A 41 -2.64 0.41 8.33
CA SER A 41 -2.73 1.59 9.20
C SER A 41 -3.65 2.68 8.63
N CYS A 42 -3.52 3.01 7.35
CA CYS A 42 -4.39 3.98 6.67
C CYS A 42 -5.85 3.51 6.70
N PHE A 43 -6.08 2.22 6.44
CA PHE A 43 -7.40 1.62 6.48
C PHE A 43 -8.04 1.72 7.88
N LEU A 44 -7.29 1.39 8.94
CA LEU A 44 -7.77 1.50 10.32
C LEU A 44 -8.05 2.95 10.73
N ASN A 45 -7.23 3.91 10.26
CA ASN A 45 -7.41 5.33 10.57
C ASN A 45 -8.70 5.93 10.01
N LEU A 46 -9.24 5.36 8.93
CA LEU A 46 -10.50 5.84 8.37
C LEU A 46 -11.67 5.64 9.34
N ASN A 47 -11.62 4.62 10.21
CA ASN A 47 -12.58 4.34 11.29
C ASN A 47 -14.05 4.55 10.87
N GLN A 48 -14.40 4.03 9.69
CA GLN A 48 -15.71 4.19 9.05
C GLN A 48 -16.26 2.83 8.62
N THR A 49 -17.58 2.67 8.69
CA THR A 49 -18.29 1.47 8.19
C THR A 49 -18.26 1.35 6.67
N ARG A 50 -18.07 2.48 5.98
CA ARG A 50 -17.89 2.57 4.54
C ARG A 50 -16.70 3.44 4.23
N ILE A 51 -15.80 2.90 3.43
CA ILE A 51 -14.61 3.60 2.97
C ILE A 51 -14.87 4.12 1.57
N THR A 52 -14.66 5.42 1.38
CA THR A 52 -14.69 6.04 0.07
C THR A 52 -13.28 6.00 -0.50
N CYS A 53 -13.09 5.34 -1.63
CA CYS A 53 -11.79 5.30 -2.28
C CYS A 53 -11.42 6.69 -2.80
N SER A 54 -10.30 7.25 -2.35
CA SER A 54 -9.77 8.55 -2.79
C SER A 54 -9.47 8.60 -4.31
N GLN A 55 -9.13 7.47 -4.93
CA GLN A 55 -8.75 7.39 -6.34
C GLN A 55 -9.95 7.37 -7.30
N CYS A 56 -11.02 6.66 -6.94
CA CYS A 56 -12.17 6.44 -7.83
C CYS A 56 -13.52 6.87 -7.26
N GLN A 57 -13.55 7.36 -6.02
CA GLN A 57 -14.75 7.81 -5.29
C GLN A 57 -15.80 6.70 -5.09
N ILE A 58 -15.43 5.43 -5.25
CA ILE A 58 -16.30 4.29 -4.99
C ILE A 58 -16.35 4.03 -3.48
N GLN A 59 -17.56 3.97 -2.93
CA GLN A 59 -17.80 3.52 -1.56
C GLN A 59 -17.75 1.99 -1.48
N THR A 60 -16.93 1.49 -0.58
CA THR A 60 -16.81 0.07 -0.26
C THR A 60 -17.10 -0.12 1.23
N PRO A 61 -17.95 -1.08 1.63
CA PRO A 61 -18.09 -1.47 3.03
C PRO A 61 -16.73 -1.89 3.62
N SER A 62 -16.44 -1.52 4.87
CA SER A 62 -15.15 -1.82 5.52
C SER A 62 -14.92 -3.33 5.76
N ASP A 63 -15.97 -4.14 5.73
CA ASP A 63 -15.92 -5.60 5.77
C ASP A 63 -15.62 -6.22 4.38
N GLN A 64 -15.83 -5.47 3.30
CA GLN A 64 -15.57 -5.90 1.93
C GLN A 64 -14.13 -5.64 1.51
N THR A 65 -13.22 -6.27 2.25
CA THR A 65 -11.78 -6.16 2.04
C THR A 65 -11.13 -7.50 1.78
N LEU A 66 -10.08 -7.49 0.99
CA LEU A 66 -9.25 -8.66 0.70
C LEU A 66 -7.81 -8.39 1.12
N ILE A 67 -7.24 -9.34 1.85
CA ILE A 67 -5.81 -9.38 2.19
C ILE A 67 -5.19 -10.42 1.26
N ASP A 68 -4.25 -10.00 0.41
CA ASP A 68 -3.59 -10.86 -0.57
C ASP A 68 -2.16 -11.20 -0.10
N PRO A 69 -1.92 -12.43 0.42
CA PRO A 69 -0.60 -12.84 0.85
C PRO A 69 0.42 -12.91 -0.29
N ALA A 70 -0.02 -13.24 -1.51
CA ALA A 70 0.88 -13.32 -2.66
C ALA A 70 1.38 -11.92 -3.04
N PHE A 71 0.50 -10.92 -3.01
CA PHE A 71 0.88 -9.53 -3.22
C PHE A 71 1.82 -9.00 -2.14
N ASN A 72 1.61 -9.37 -0.87
CA ASN A 72 2.53 -9.03 0.22
C ASN A 72 3.92 -9.60 0.00
N ASN A 73 4.01 -10.86 -0.45
CA ASN A 73 5.28 -11.50 -0.77
C ASN A 73 5.97 -10.85 -1.97
N GLU A 74 5.20 -10.48 -3.01
CA GLU A 74 5.72 -9.74 -4.17
C GLU A 74 6.28 -8.39 -3.76
N MET A 75 5.62 -7.69 -2.83
CA MET A 75 6.10 -6.42 -2.29
C MET A 75 7.40 -6.55 -1.50
N GLN A 76 7.55 -7.59 -0.69
CA GLN A 76 8.80 -7.86 0.03
C GLN A 76 9.94 -8.19 -0.94
N ALA A 77 9.63 -8.84 -2.07
CA ALA A 77 10.62 -9.11 -3.10
C ALA A 77 11.05 -7.86 -3.91
N LEU A 78 10.47 -6.67 -3.65
CA LEU A 78 10.85 -5.46 -4.38
C LEU A 78 12.26 -4.99 -3.95
N PRO A 79 13.16 -4.76 -4.91
CA PRO A 79 14.47 -4.21 -4.61
C PRO A 79 14.31 -2.75 -4.16
N ILE A 80 14.69 -2.47 -2.92
CA ILE A 80 14.82 -1.14 -2.36
C ILE A 80 16.27 -0.69 -2.42
N THR A 81 16.50 0.52 -2.93
CA THR A 81 17.82 1.15 -2.89
C THR A 81 17.80 2.29 -1.89
N CYS A 82 18.70 2.24 -0.92
CA CYS A 82 18.90 3.35 -0.01
C CYS A 82 19.68 4.46 -0.73
N SER A 83 19.08 5.64 -0.79
CA SER A 83 19.65 6.81 -1.48
C SER A 83 20.90 7.37 -0.81
N TYR A 84 21.10 7.06 0.48
CA TYR A 84 22.18 7.62 1.28
C TYR A 84 23.43 6.74 1.32
N CYS A 85 23.30 5.42 1.09
CA CYS A 85 24.42 4.50 1.21
C CYS A 85 24.62 3.56 0.00
N ASN A 86 23.87 3.76 -1.10
CA ASN A 86 23.96 2.93 -2.31
C ASN A 86 23.72 1.42 -2.05
N TRP A 87 23.13 1.09 -0.91
CA TRP A 87 22.78 -0.25 -0.49
C TRP A 87 21.50 -0.68 -1.19
N THR A 88 21.50 -1.91 -1.72
CA THR A 88 20.37 -2.50 -2.43
C THR A 88 19.96 -3.73 -1.64
N ASP A 89 18.72 -3.79 -1.17
CA ASP A 89 18.17 -4.94 -0.44
C ASP A 89 16.71 -5.17 -0.85
N THR A 90 16.09 -6.23 -0.36
CA THR A 90 14.66 -6.53 -0.53
C THR A 90 13.86 -5.98 0.64
N LEU A 91 12.59 -5.63 0.41
CA LEU A 91 11.71 -4.90 1.35
C LEU A 91 11.23 -5.78 2.52
#